data_AF-A0A974ALE7-F1
#
_entry.id   AF-A0A974ALE7-F1
#
_cell.length_a   1.000
_cell.length_b   1.000
_cell.length_c   1.000
_cell.angle_alpha   90.00
_cell.angle_beta   90.00
_cell.angle_gamma   90.00
#
_symmetry.space_group_name_H-M   'P 1'
#
loop_
_entity.id
_entity.type
_entity.pdbx_description
1 polymer ?
#
loop_
_entity_poly.entity_id
_entity_poly.type
_entity_poly.pdbx_seq_one_letter_code
_entity_poly.pdbx_strand_id
1 'polypeptide(L)'
;MIDALVKFFPTRYLVFGLCCFGLLLSTFSLLAFGAGGALLLLFGVLVAVGVYDVRQKKRSILRNYPITGHIRFMLESVRPEIRQYFFEGDNDAAPFSRAQRSLVYQRAKAEVDKRPFGTQLDVHAEGYEWINHSVSPTTLKSHDFRITIGAGRALPYSASVFNISAMSFGALSANAIQSLNAGAQRGGFAHDTGEGSISTHHRKHGGDLIWEIASGYFGCRNADG
;
A
#
# COMPACT_ATOMS: atom_id res chain seq x y z
N MET A 1 24.56 29.83 5.22
CA MET A 1 24.62 30.26 3.79
C MET A 1 23.72 29.39 2.91
N ILE A 2 23.73 28.07 3.06
CA ILE A 2 22.86 27.15 2.30
C ILE A 2 21.37 27.36 2.64
N ASP A 3 21.01 27.56 3.91
CA ASP A 3 19.61 27.72 4.35
C ASP A 3 18.92 28.98 3.80
N ALA A 4 19.68 30.04 3.51
CA ALA A 4 19.16 31.26 2.89
C ALA A 4 18.82 31.05 1.40
N LEU A 5 19.59 30.22 0.69
CA LEU A 5 19.35 29.84 -0.72
C LEU A 5 18.13 28.92 -0.86
N VAL A 6 17.93 27.99 0.09
CA VAL A 6 16.76 27.08 0.10
C VAL A 6 15.43 27.82 0.20
N LYS A 7 15.42 29.01 0.83
CA LYS A 7 14.24 29.86 0.99
C LYS A 7 13.73 30.47 -0.32
N PHE A 8 14.63 30.73 -1.27
CA PHE A 8 14.29 31.35 -2.57
C PHE A 8 14.24 30.36 -3.72
N PHE A 9 15.04 29.28 -3.65
CA PHE A 9 15.03 28.20 -4.62
C PHE A 9 14.91 26.85 -3.91
N PRO A 10 13.81 26.10 -4.13
CA PRO A 10 13.73 24.77 -3.56
C PRO A 10 14.82 23.91 -4.20
N THR A 11 15.72 23.38 -3.35
CA THR A 11 16.92 22.59 -3.72
C THR A 11 16.64 21.47 -4.73
N ARG A 12 15.40 20.97 -4.73
CA ARG A 12 14.90 19.97 -5.67
C ARG A 12 14.98 20.36 -7.16
N TYR A 13 14.97 21.65 -7.49
CA TYR A 13 15.11 22.15 -8.88
C TYR A 13 16.49 22.70 -9.21
N LEU A 14 17.46 22.61 -8.30
CA LEU A 14 18.77 23.23 -8.46
C LEU A 14 19.49 22.74 -9.72
N VAL A 15 19.51 21.43 -9.95
CA VAL A 15 20.18 20.84 -11.13
C VAL A 15 19.48 21.26 -12.43
N PHE A 16 18.15 21.29 -12.45
CA PHE A 16 17.40 21.79 -13.59
C PHE A 16 17.70 23.28 -13.86
N GLY A 17 17.78 24.11 -12.82
CA GLY A 17 18.18 25.50 -12.90
C GLY A 17 19.61 25.68 -13.45
N LEU A 18 20.56 24.87 -12.98
CA LEU A 18 21.93 24.87 -13.50
C LEU A 18 22.00 24.46 -14.97
N CYS A 19 21.20 23.49 -15.41
CA CYS A 19 21.11 23.12 -16.83
C CYS A 19 20.53 24.24 -17.69
N CYS A 20 19.50 24.95 -17.21
CA CYS A 20 18.96 26.14 -17.89
C CYS A 20 20.00 27.27 -17.98
N PHE A 21 20.75 27.51 -16.90
CA PHE A 21 21.83 28.50 -16.89
C PHE A 21 22.96 28.10 -17.86
N GLY A 22 23.35 26.82 -17.88
CA GLY A 22 24.32 26.27 -18.84
C GLY A 22 23.86 26.40 -20.29
N LEU A 23 22.56 26.24 -20.56
CA LEU A 23 21.97 26.47 -21.88
C LEU A 23 22.09 27.94 -22.31
N LEU A 24 21.79 28.88 -21.42
CA LEU A 24 21.92 30.31 -21.71
C LEU A 24 23.39 30.70 -21.93
N LEU A 25 24.30 30.20 -21.10
CA LEU A 25 25.73 30.48 -21.23
C LEU A 25 26.33 29.88 -22.51
N SER A 26 25.94 28.67 -22.88
CA SER A 26 26.37 28.04 -24.15
C SER A 26 25.78 28.74 -25.37
N THR A 27 24.55 29.23 -25.29
CA THR A 27 23.95 30.08 -26.33
C THR A 27 24.72 31.38 -26.50
N PHE A 28 25.04 32.06 -25.39
CA PHE A 28 25.85 33.28 -25.40
C PHE A 28 27.25 33.04 -25.98
N SER A 29 27.93 31.96 -25.54
CA SER A 29 29.26 31.60 -26.04
C SER A 29 29.26 31.33 -27.55
N LEU A 30 28.22 30.66 -28.06
CA LEU A 30 28.10 30.37 -29.48
C LEU A 30 27.91 31.66 -30.30
N LEU A 31 27.10 32.60 -29.81
CA LEU A 31 26.85 33.88 -30.48
C LEU A 31 28.03 34.85 -30.38
N ALA A 32 28.73 34.88 -29.25
CA ALA A 32 29.83 35.82 -28.99
C ALA A 32 31.18 35.34 -29.54
N PHE A 33 31.46 34.04 -29.49
CA PHE A 33 32.78 33.48 -29.80
C PHE A 33 32.75 32.39 -30.89
N GLY A 34 31.58 32.05 -31.43
CA GLY A 34 31.45 30.98 -32.44
C GLY A 34 31.77 29.58 -31.91
N ALA A 35 31.91 29.42 -30.59
CA ALA A 35 32.36 28.19 -29.93
C ALA A 35 31.33 27.72 -28.89
N GLY A 36 31.23 26.40 -28.69
CA GLY A 36 30.37 25.80 -27.67
C GLY A 36 29.11 25.10 -28.17
N GLY A 37 28.99 24.81 -29.48
CA GLY A 37 27.82 24.11 -30.04
C GLY A 37 27.54 22.73 -29.42
N ALA A 38 28.58 21.99 -29.00
CA ALA A 38 28.41 20.72 -28.31
C ALA A 38 27.79 20.86 -26.91
N LEU A 39 28.18 21.90 -26.16
CA LEU A 39 27.61 22.21 -24.86
C LEU A 39 26.17 22.69 -24.98
N LEU A 40 25.86 23.46 -26.04
CA LEU A 40 24.49 23.87 -26.35
C LEU A 40 23.59 22.66 -26.57
N LEU A 41 24.04 21.69 -27.37
CA LEU A 41 23.31 20.45 -27.60
C LEU A 41 23.09 19.66 -26.31
N LEU A 42 24.15 19.49 -25.49
CA LEU A 42 24.06 18.77 -24.22
C LEU A 42 23.06 19.41 -23.26
N PHE A 43 23.20 20.72 -22.98
CA PHE A 43 22.28 21.42 -22.08
C PHE A 43 20.88 21.53 -22.67
N GLY A 44 20.75 21.63 -24.00
CA GLY A 44 19.46 21.64 -24.69
C GLY A 44 18.67 20.34 -24.46
N VAL A 45 19.34 19.19 -24.61
CA VAL A 45 18.74 17.87 -24.33
C VAL A 45 18.35 17.76 -22.84
N LEU A 46 19.24 18.15 -21.93
CA LEU A 46 18.98 18.08 -20.49
C LEU A 46 17.79 18.97 -20.07
N VAL A 47 17.70 20.18 -20.63
CA VAL A 47 16.56 21.07 -20.39
C VAL A 47 15.27 20.48 -20.96
N ALA A 48 15.31 19.91 -22.18
CA ALA A 48 14.14 19.25 -22.76
C ALA A 48 13.63 18.08 -21.88
N VAL A 49 14.54 17.25 -21.37
CA VAL A 49 14.22 16.17 -20.42
C VAL A 49 13.63 16.74 -19.12
N GLY A 50 14.24 17.79 -18.55
CA GLY A 50 13.72 18.43 -17.34
C GLY A 50 12.32 19.04 -17.53
N VAL A 51 12.04 19.64 -18.69
CA VAL A 51 10.71 20.14 -19.04
C VAL A 51 9.69 19.00 -19.14
N TYR A 52 10.07 17.87 -19.73
CA TYR A 52 9.24 16.67 -19.79
C TYR A 52 8.93 16.13 -18.37
N ASP A 53 9.95 16.03 -17.52
CA ASP A 53 9.84 15.52 -16.15
C ASP A 53 8.87 16.34 -15.28
N VAL A 54 8.89 17.67 -15.42
CA VAL A 54 7.99 18.58 -14.68
C VAL A 54 6.55 18.50 -15.18
N ARG A 55 6.35 18.29 -16.50
CA ARG A 55 5.02 18.28 -17.13
C ARG A 55 4.28 16.96 -16.98
N GLN A 56 5.00 15.84 -16.95
CA GLN A 56 4.36 14.53 -16.84
C GLN A 56 3.62 14.36 -15.49
N LYS A 57 2.50 13.61 -15.51
CA LYS A 57 1.64 13.40 -14.33
C LYS A 57 1.77 12.00 -13.71
N LYS A 58 2.59 11.12 -14.28
CA LYS A 58 2.66 9.69 -13.92
C LYS A 58 3.63 9.39 -12.78
N ARG A 59 4.75 10.12 -12.67
CA ARG A 59 5.85 9.86 -11.73
C ARG A 59 6.11 11.07 -10.85
N SER A 60 5.66 11.04 -9.60
CA SER A 60 5.81 12.15 -8.64
C SER A 60 7.28 12.49 -8.33
N ILE A 61 8.18 11.49 -8.37
CA ILE A 61 9.61 11.69 -8.09
C ILE A 61 10.28 12.55 -9.17
N LEU A 62 10.07 12.23 -10.46
CA LEU A 62 10.65 13.01 -11.57
C LEU A 62 10.15 14.44 -11.59
N ARG A 63 8.88 14.65 -11.24
CA ARG A 63 8.28 15.99 -11.17
C ARG A 63 8.88 16.83 -10.03
N ASN A 64 9.22 16.21 -8.91
CA ASN A 64 9.84 16.89 -7.78
C ASN A 64 11.35 17.06 -7.95
N TYR A 65 12.04 16.17 -8.67
CA TYR A 65 13.48 16.21 -8.92
C TYR A 65 13.80 15.97 -10.42
N PRO A 66 13.59 16.98 -11.28
CA PRO A 66 13.81 16.85 -12.71
C PRO A 66 15.28 16.58 -13.03
N ILE A 67 15.56 15.76 -14.04
CA ILE A 67 16.90 15.28 -14.44
C ILE A 67 17.53 14.34 -13.40
N THR A 68 17.70 14.79 -12.15
CA THR A 68 18.38 14.00 -11.09
C THR A 68 17.60 12.77 -10.68
N GLY A 69 16.27 12.81 -10.74
CA GLY A 69 15.41 11.67 -10.43
C GLY A 69 15.67 10.44 -11.32
N HIS A 70 16.22 10.62 -12.53
CA HIS A 70 16.57 9.50 -13.42
C HIS A 70 17.71 8.64 -12.88
N ILE A 71 18.66 9.23 -12.14
CA ILE A 71 19.76 8.48 -11.50
C ILE A 71 19.21 7.44 -10.54
N ARG A 72 18.17 7.79 -9.77
CA ARG A 72 17.51 6.85 -8.87
C ARG A 72 16.96 5.64 -9.62
N PHE A 73 16.26 5.87 -10.73
CA PHE A 73 15.67 4.78 -11.51
C PHE A 73 16.73 3.92 -12.22
N MET A 74 17.82 4.53 -12.69
CA MET A 74 18.96 3.81 -13.25
C MET A 74 19.66 2.95 -12.20
N LEU A 75 19.88 3.48 -11.00
CA LEU A 75 20.44 2.68 -9.90
C LEU A 75 19.46 1.61 -9.45
N GLU A 76 18.15 1.88 -9.45
CA GLU A 76 17.12 0.90 -9.12
C GLU A 76 17.09 -0.27 -10.12
N SER A 77 17.39 -0.05 -11.39
CA SER A 77 17.46 -1.10 -12.40
C SER A 77 18.72 -1.96 -12.31
N VAL A 78 19.86 -1.41 -11.87
CA VAL A 78 21.15 -2.12 -11.74
C VAL A 78 21.33 -2.74 -10.34
N ARG A 79 20.52 -2.30 -9.38
CA ARG A 79 20.57 -2.76 -7.99
C ARG A 79 20.33 -4.27 -7.82
N PRO A 80 19.37 -4.93 -8.51
CA PRO A 80 19.16 -6.37 -8.38
C PRO A 80 20.42 -7.19 -8.69
N GLU A 81 21.13 -6.82 -9.76
CA GLU A 81 22.35 -7.47 -10.22
C GLU A 81 23.46 -7.25 -9.20
N ILE A 82 23.68 -6.00 -8.75
CA ILE A 82 24.68 -5.71 -7.71
C ILE A 82 24.36 -6.49 -6.42
N ARG A 83 23.10 -6.59 -6.02
CA ARG A 83 22.73 -7.31 -4.80
C ARG A 83 22.91 -8.82 -4.95
N GLN A 84 22.46 -9.41 -6.05
CA GLN A 84 22.60 -10.85 -6.33
C GLN A 84 24.05 -11.34 -6.21
N TYR A 85 25.03 -10.51 -6.57
CA TYR A 85 26.44 -10.88 -6.51
C TYR A 85 27.19 -10.35 -5.27
N PHE A 86 26.70 -9.30 -4.60
CA PHE A 86 27.46 -8.62 -3.53
C PHE A 86 26.74 -8.43 -2.18
N PHE A 87 25.42 -8.59 -2.05
CA PHE A 87 24.70 -8.30 -0.79
C PHE A 87 23.49 -9.24 -0.55
N GLU A 88 23.27 -9.62 0.71
CA GLU A 88 22.17 -10.50 1.18
C GLU A 88 20.74 -9.98 0.86
N GLY A 89 19.75 -10.88 0.99
CA GLY A 89 18.50 -10.98 0.21
C GLY A 89 17.42 -9.88 0.37
N ASP A 90 16.34 -10.02 -0.41
CA ASP A 90 15.19 -9.08 -0.46
C ASP A 90 14.35 -9.04 0.84
N ASN A 91 14.63 -9.96 1.77
CA ASN A 91 13.94 -10.11 3.06
C ASN A 91 14.65 -9.41 4.24
N ASP A 92 15.90 -8.96 4.09
CA ASP A 92 16.61 -8.32 5.20
C ASP A 92 16.08 -6.90 5.45
N ALA A 93 15.59 -6.65 6.67
CA ALA A 93 14.85 -5.44 7.07
C ALA A 93 15.67 -4.56 8.04
N ALA A 94 15.50 -3.23 8.07
CA ALA A 94 14.35 -2.53 8.68
C ALA A 94 14.01 -1.14 8.03
N PRO A 95 12.77 -0.61 8.14
CA PRO A 95 11.57 -1.14 8.82
C PRO A 95 10.58 -1.91 7.92
N PHE A 96 10.73 -1.85 6.59
CA PHE A 96 9.92 -2.65 5.66
C PHE A 96 10.81 -3.28 4.58
N SER A 97 10.56 -4.55 4.27
CA SER A 97 11.27 -5.25 3.21
C SER A 97 10.97 -4.63 1.84
N ARG A 98 11.82 -4.88 0.85
CA ARG A 98 11.56 -4.39 -0.52
C ARG A 98 10.33 -5.06 -1.11
N ALA A 99 10.13 -6.34 -0.83
CA ALA A 99 8.95 -7.09 -1.28
C ALA A 99 7.67 -6.41 -0.78
N GLN A 100 7.61 -6.04 0.51
CA GLN A 100 6.48 -5.31 1.10
C GLN A 100 6.25 -3.96 0.41
N ARG A 101 7.30 -3.16 0.21
CA ARG A 101 7.17 -1.85 -0.46
C ARG A 101 6.72 -1.98 -1.91
N SER A 102 7.26 -2.95 -2.64
CA SER A 102 6.91 -3.20 -4.05
C SER A 102 5.46 -3.63 -4.19
N LEU A 103 4.99 -4.50 -3.28
CA LEU A 103 3.60 -4.92 -3.21
C LEU A 103 2.65 -3.73 -3.04
N VAL A 104 2.98 -2.81 -2.11
CA VAL A 104 2.20 -1.58 -1.89
C VAL A 104 2.15 -0.73 -3.16
N TYR A 105 3.27 -0.52 -3.84
CA TYR A 105 3.30 0.28 -5.08
C TYR A 105 2.53 -0.37 -6.22
N GLN A 106 2.62 -1.70 -6.39
CA GLN A 106 1.90 -2.42 -7.43
C GLN A 106 0.39 -2.33 -7.22
N ARG A 107 -0.07 -2.57 -5.97
CA ARG A 107 -1.49 -2.41 -5.60
C ARG A 107 -1.99 -0.99 -5.81
N ALA A 108 -1.22 0.01 -5.40
CA ALA A 108 -1.58 1.42 -5.58
C ALA A 108 -1.71 1.83 -7.06
N LYS A 109 -1.03 1.12 -7.98
CA LYS A 109 -1.08 1.36 -9.42
C LYS A 109 -2.02 0.42 -10.17
N ALA A 110 -2.74 -0.45 -9.47
CA ALA A 110 -3.52 -1.54 -10.08
C ALA A 110 -2.70 -2.42 -11.04
N GLU A 111 -1.40 -2.60 -10.75
CA GLU A 111 -0.51 -3.52 -11.46
C GLU A 111 -0.59 -4.91 -10.81
N VAL A 112 -0.24 -5.96 -11.57
CA VAL A 112 -0.24 -7.33 -11.06
C VAL A 112 0.72 -7.45 -9.87
N ASP A 113 0.14 -7.78 -8.71
CA ASP A 113 0.83 -7.90 -7.42
C ASP A 113 1.19 -9.37 -7.09
N LYS A 114 0.85 -10.31 -7.97
CA LYS A 114 1.09 -11.75 -7.81
C LYS A 114 2.35 -12.16 -8.56
N ARG A 115 3.29 -12.78 -7.85
CA ARG A 115 4.45 -13.47 -8.44
C ARG A 115 4.29 -14.96 -8.16
N PRO A 116 4.15 -15.82 -9.18
CA PRO A 116 4.09 -17.26 -8.97
C PRO A 116 5.51 -17.75 -8.65
N PHE A 117 5.83 -17.75 -7.36
CA PHE A 117 7.08 -18.25 -6.83
C PHE A 117 6.78 -18.97 -5.50
N GLY A 118 7.62 -19.92 -5.10
CA GLY A 118 7.50 -20.58 -3.79
C GLY A 118 7.62 -19.58 -2.64
N THR A 119 7.42 -20.05 -1.41
CA THR A 119 7.68 -19.20 -0.24
C THR A 119 9.14 -18.76 -0.24
N GLN A 120 9.36 -17.44 -0.19
CA GLN A 120 10.67 -16.85 0.02
C GLN A 120 10.93 -16.62 1.51
N LEU A 121 9.94 -16.86 2.37
CA LEU A 121 10.09 -16.72 3.81
C LEU A 121 10.95 -17.87 4.31
N ASP A 122 11.82 -17.56 5.28
CA ASP A 122 12.54 -18.60 6.00
C ASP A 122 11.55 -19.31 6.92
N VAL A 123 11.13 -20.50 6.49
CA VAL A 123 10.17 -21.33 7.21
C VAL A 123 10.77 -21.95 8.47
N HIS A 124 12.10 -21.87 8.64
CA HIS A 124 12.81 -22.32 9.84
C HIS A 124 13.15 -21.16 10.77
N ALA A 125 12.80 -19.93 10.42
CA ALA A 125 13.02 -18.78 11.27
C ALA A 125 12.27 -18.92 12.60
N GLU A 126 12.89 -18.44 13.67
CA GLU A 126 12.27 -18.37 14.98
C GLU A 126 10.97 -17.54 14.90
N GLY A 127 9.86 -18.11 15.36
CA GLY A 127 8.53 -17.48 15.28
C GLY A 127 7.78 -17.73 13.97
N TYR A 128 8.34 -18.43 12.98
CA TYR A 128 7.57 -18.90 11.83
C TYR A 128 6.70 -20.10 12.25
N GLU A 129 5.38 -19.93 12.21
CA GLU A 129 4.41 -20.96 12.59
C GLU A 129 3.77 -21.61 11.37
N TRP A 130 3.63 -22.92 11.39
CA TRP A 130 2.80 -23.66 10.44
C TRP A 130 1.93 -24.69 11.15
N ILE A 131 0.85 -25.10 10.50
CA ILE A 131 -0.04 -26.16 10.99
C ILE A 131 0.12 -27.36 10.06
N ASN A 132 0.54 -28.50 10.62
CA ASN A 132 0.58 -29.76 9.90
C ASN A 132 -0.74 -30.52 10.05
N HIS A 133 -1.13 -31.24 9.01
CA HIS A 133 -2.26 -32.15 9.11
C HIS A 133 -1.94 -33.31 10.07
N SER A 134 -2.86 -33.62 10.99
CA SER A 134 -2.72 -34.79 11.86
C SER A 134 -3.08 -36.06 11.09
N VAL A 135 -2.17 -37.04 11.08
CA VAL A 135 -2.44 -38.39 10.54
C VAL A 135 -3.27 -39.26 11.50
N SER A 136 -3.50 -38.79 12.73
CA SER A 136 -4.35 -39.43 13.72
C SER A 136 -5.61 -38.58 13.91
N PRO A 137 -6.74 -38.92 13.24
CA PRO A 137 -7.98 -38.18 13.40
C PRO A 137 -8.55 -38.39 14.81
N THR A 138 -9.14 -37.33 15.36
CA THR A 138 -9.86 -37.38 16.64
C THR A 138 -11.36 -37.21 16.42
N THR A 139 -12.16 -37.79 17.30
CA THR A 139 -13.62 -37.60 17.30
C THR A 139 -13.98 -36.41 18.17
N LEU A 140 -14.53 -35.37 17.56
CA LEU A 140 -15.01 -34.19 18.26
C LEU A 140 -16.41 -34.45 18.85
N LYS A 141 -16.60 -34.12 20.12
CA LYS A 141 -17.91 -34.27 20.79
C LYS A 141 -18.97 -33.32 20.24
N SER A 142 -18.56 -32.16 19.76
CA SER A 142 -19.42 -31.14 19.17
C SER A 142 -18.67 -30.45 18.04
N HIS A 143 -19.43 -29.94 17.07
CA HIS A 143 -18.95 -29.07 16.00
C HIS A 143 -19.17 -27.57 16.33
N ASP A 144 -19.88 -27.28 17.42
CA ASP A 144 -20.19 -25.93 17.87
C ASP A 144 -19.06 -25.43 18.79
N PHE A 145 -17.97 -25.01 18.14
CA PHE A 145 -16.81 -24.44 18.82
C PHE A 145 -17.13 -23.01 19.24
N ARG A 146 -17.53 -22.84 20.50
CA ARG A 146 -17.87 -21.53 21.07
C ARG A 146 -17.02 -21.17 22.26
N ILE A 147 -16.81 -19.88 22.44
CA ILE A 147 -16.14 -19.29 23.59
C ILE A 147 -17.04 -18.26 24.27
N THR A 148 -17.01 -18.19 25.58
CA THR A 148 -17.74 -17.16 26.33
C THR A 148 -16.86 -15.91 26.44
N ILE A 149 -17.28 -14.83 25.80
CA ILE A 149 -16.67 -13.51 25.90
C ILE A 149 -17.33 -12.78 27.07
N GLY A 150 -16.51 -12.18 27.93
CA GLY A 150 -17.00 -11.38 29.06
C GLY A 150 -17.58 -12.21 30.21
N ALA A 151 -17.00 -13.37 30.51
CA ALA A 151 -17.37 -14.15 31.70
C ALA A 151 -17.33 -13.25 32.96
N GLY A 152 -18.45 -13.19 33.70
CA GLY A 152 -18.60 -12.33 34.88
C GLY A 152 -19.06 -10.87 34.60
N ARG A 153 -19.34 -10.51 33.34
CA ARG A 153 -20.00 -9.25 33.00
C ARG A 153 -21.52 -9.40 33.08
N ALA A 154 -22.23 -8.28 33.11
CA ALA A 154 -23.70 -8.26 33.15
C ALA A 154 -24.34 -8.97 31.94
N LEU A 155 -23.67 -8.95 30.79
CA LEU A 155 -24.10 -9.58 29.54
C LEU A 155 -22.92 -10.36 28.92
N PRO A 156 -22.67 -11.60 29.34
CA PRO A 156 -21.71 -12.46 28.67
C PRO A 156 -22.25 -12.88 27.29
N TYR A 157 -21.36 -13.05 26.32
CA TYR A 157 -21.73 -13.47 24.96
C TYR A 157 -21.07 -14.81 24.63
N SER A 158 -21.86 -15.78 24.18
CA SER A 158 -21.33 -17.05 23.66
C SER A 158 -21.04 -16.86 22.17
N ALA A 159 -19.78 -16.59 21.83
CA ALA A 159 -19.34 -16.38 20.46
C ALA A 159 -18.91 -17.70 19.81
N SER A 160 -19.30 -17.92 18.56
CA SER A 160 -18.63 -18.93 17.72
C SER A 160 -17.16 -18.53 17.53
N VAL A 161 -16.25 -19.49 17.45
CA VAL A 161 -14.86 -19.23 16.99
C VAL A 161 -14.80 -18.94 15.49
N PHE A 162 -15.87 -19.30 14.76
CA PHE A 162 -16.03 -19.03 13.34
C PHE A 162 -17.15 -18.01 13.13
N ASN A 163 -16.79 -16.79 12.72
CA ASN A 163 -17.71 -15.69 12.44
C ASN A 163 -17.49 -15.15 11.02
N ILE A 164 -18.47 -14.39 10.52
CA ILE A 164 -18.37 -13.76 9.19
C ILE A 164 -17.63 -12.44 9.35
N SER A 165 -16.47 -12.32 8.68
CA SER A 165 -15.62 -11.13 8.73
C SER A 165 -16.27 -9.89 8.10
N ALA A 166 -15.76 -8.74 8.52
CA ALA A 166 -16.17 -7.41 8.10
C ALA A 166 -16.23 -7.23 6.58
N MET A 167 -17.42 -6.93 6.06
CA MET A 167 -17.61 -6.52 4.66
C MET A 167 -18.67 -5.42 4.57
N SER A 168 -18.22 -4.20 4.28
CA SER A 168 -19.03 -3.00 4.35
C SER A 168 -20.26 -3.02 3.43
N PHE A 169 -21.39 -2.57 3.98
CA PHE A 169 -22.53 -2.16 3.16
C PHE A 169 -22.11 -1.03 2.20
N GLY A 170 -22.34 -1.23 0.90
CA GLY A 170 -21.84 -0.35 -0.17
C GLY A 170 -20.73 -1.01 -1.01
N ALA A 171 -19.94 -1.92 -0.42
CA ALA A 171 -19.05 -2.81 -1.17
C ALA A 171 -19.78 -4.11 -1.59
N LEU A 172 -20.67 -4.60 -0.73
CA LEU A 172 -21.56 -5.74 -1.02
C LEU A 172 -22.99 -5.31 -1.34
N SER A 173 -23.66 -6.12 -2.15
CA SER A 173 -25.08 -5.93 -2.47
C SER A 173 -25.98 -6.22 -1.26
N ALA A 174 -27.17 -5.61 -1.26
CA ALA A 174 -28.20 -5.87 -0.25
C ALA A 174 -28.56 -7.35 -0.09
N ASN A 175 -28.53 -8.11 -1.19
CA ASN A 175 -28.79 -9.55 -1.17
C ASN A 175 -27.65 -10.33 -0.52
N ALA A 176 -26.39 -9.97 -0.81
CA ALA A 176 -25.24 -10.61 -0.18
C ALA A 176 -25.25 -10.43 1.34
N ILE A 177 -25.51 -9.21 1.83
CA ILE A 177 -25.62 -8.92 3.27
C ILE A 177 -26.74 -9.74 3.93
N GLN A 178 -27.91 -9.82 3.29
CA GLN A 178 -29.03 -10.64 3.78
C GLN A 178 -28.65 -12.13 3.84
N SER A 179 -28.00 -12.66 2.80
CA SER A 179 -27.56 -14.06 2.76
C SER A 179 -26.54 -14.37 3.84
N LEU A 180 -25.58 -13.47 4.08
CA LEU A 180 -24.58 -13.61 5.14
C LEU A 180 -25.25 -13.61 6.52
N ASN A 181 -26.13 -12.64 6.81
CA ASN A 181 -26.83 -12.62 8.10
C ASN A 181 -27.77 -13.82 8.29
N ALA A 182 -28.43 -14.28 7.23
CA ALA A 182 -29.23 -15.51 7.27
C ALA A 182 -28.36 -16.74 7.56
N GLY A 183 -27.16 -16.81 6.99
CA GLY A 183 -26.16 -17.83 7.31
C GLY A 183 -25.71 -17.75 8.76
N ALA A 184 -25.44 -16.54 9.24
CA ALA A 184 -25.06 -16.27 10.63
C ALA A 184 -26.14 -16.76 11.61
N GLN A 185 -27.41 -16.43 11.36
CA GLN A 185 -28.54 -16.91 12.17
C GLN A 185 -28.63 -18.44 12.20
N ARG A 186 -28.46 -19.10 11.05
CA ARG A 186 -28.56 -20.56 10.93
C ARG A 186 -27.38 -21.28 11.59
N GLY A 187 -26.18 -20.69 11.49
CA GLY A 187 -24.94 -21.25 12.04
C GLY A 187 -24.65 -20.84 13.48
N GLY A 188 -25.45 -19.94 14.06
CA GLY A 188 -25.15 -19.35 15.37
C GLY A 188 -23.85 -18.52 15.35
N PHE A 189 -23.52 -17.89 14.24
CA PHE A 189 -22.35 -17.04 14.08
C PHE A 189 -22.72 -15.57 14.26
N ALA A 190 -21.72 -14.74 14.56
CA ALA A 190 -21.85 -13.31 14.40
C ALA A 190 -21.49 -12.89 12.97
N HIS A 191 -22.18 -11.89 12.46
CA HIS A 191 -21.86 -11.21 11.20
C HIS A 191 -21.34 -9.81 11.50
N ASP A 192 -20.08 -9.58 11.14
CA ASP A 192 -19.47 -8.27 11.24
C ASP A 192 -19.94 -7.36 10.09
N THR A 193 -20.46 -6.18 10.43
CA THR A 193 -21.05 -5.25 9.46
C THR A 193 -20.03 -4.58 8.54
N GLY A 194 -18.75 -4.61 8.91
CA GLY A 194 -17.74 -3.76 8.31
C GLY A 194 -17.96 -2.28 8.62
N GLU A 195 -17.10 -1.45 8.05
CA GLU A 195 -17.07 0.01 8.27
C GLU A 195 -18.30 0.76 7.72
N GLY A 196 -19.14 0.08 6.91
CA GLY A 196 -20.31 0.66 6.23
C GLY A 196 -21.55 0.86 7.10
N SER A 197 -21.45 0.61 8.42
CA SER A 197 -22.54 0.66 9.39
C SER A 197 -23.60 -0.45 9.29
N ILE A 198 -24.54 -0.45 10.24
CA ILE A 198 -25.66 -1.39 10.30
C ILE A 198 -26.78 -0.91 9.37
N SER A 199 -27.08 -1.71 8.35
CA SER A 199 -28.23 -1.48 7.45
C SER A 199 -29.44 -2.34 7.81
N THR A 200 -30.62 -2.02 7.26
CA THR A 200 -31.84 -2.85 7.40
C THR A 200 -31.63 -4.29 6.90
N HIS A 201 -30.75 -4.46 5.92
CA HIS A 201 -30.38 -5.77 5.37
C HIS A 201 -29.66 -6.67 6.38
N HIS A 202 -28.85 -6.09 7.27
CA HIS A 202 -28.19 -6.83 8.35
C HIS A 202 -29.20 -7.32 9.40
N ARG A 203 -30.28 -6.57 9.64
CA ARG A 203 -31.25 -6.88 10.70
C ARG A 203 -32.36 -7.83 10.26
N LYS A 204 -32.48 -8.12 8.96
CA LYS A 204 -33.65 -8.82 8.40
C LYS A 204 -33.80 -10.26 8.91
N HIS A 205 -32.71 -10.99 9.10
CA HIS A 205 -32.75 -12.42 9.41
C HIS A 205 -32.40 -12.75 10.86
N GLY A 206 -32.08 -11.73 11.67
CA GLY A 206 -31.92 -11.86 13.11
C GLY A 206 -30.58 -12.41 13.58
N GLY A 207 -29.65 -12.74 12.67
CA GLY A 207 -28.33 -13.23 13.04
C GLY A 207 -27.56 -12.18 13.86
N ASP A 208 -26.78 -12.65 14.83
CA ASP A 208 -25.98 -11.78 15.70
C ASP A 208 -25.08 -10.88 14.87
N LEU A 209 -24.87 -9.65 15.33
CA LEU A 209 -24.06 -8.66 14.66
C LEU A 209 -22.89 -8.22 15.52
N ILE A 210 -21.72 -8.11 14.91
CA ILE A 210 -20.61 -7.31 15.42
C ILE A 210 -20.68 -5.98 14.68
N TRP A 211 -20.90 -4.89 15.40
CA TRP A 211 -20.92 -3.57 14.80
C TRP A 211 -19.53 -2.98 14.80
N GLU A 212 -18.94 -2.86 13.61
CA GLU A 212 -17.64 -2.24 13.44
C GLU A 212 -17.74 -0.70 13.37
N ILE A 213 -16.92 -0.03 14.18
CA ILE A 213 -16.78 1.42 14.21
C ILE A 213 -15.39 1.77 13.68
N ALA A 214 -15.35 2.35 12.48
CA ALA A 214 -14.12 2.80 11.84
C ALA A 214 -13.97 4.33 11.85
N SER A 215 -12.87 4.82 11.30
CA SER A 215 -12.51 6.25 11.30
C SER A 215 -13.56 7.19 10.69
N GLY A 216 -14.40 6.69 9.78
CA GLY A 216 -15.48 7.45 9.17
C GLY A 216 -16.74 7.60 10.03
N TYR A 217 -16.84 6.87 11.16
CA TYR A 217 -18.00 6.86 12.06
C TYR A 217 -19.34 6.70 11.33
N PHE A 218 -19.36 5.95 10.22
CA PHE A 218 -20.57 5.81 9.42
C PHE A 218 -21.70 5.18 10.23
N GLY A 219 -22.83 5.86 10.27
CA GLY A 219 -24.02 5.47 11.04
C GLY A 219 -23.80 5.31 12.55
N CYS A 220 -22.69 5.81 13.10
CA CYS A 220 -22.42 5.92 14.53
C CYS A 220 -23.00 7.24 15.05
N ARG A 221 -24.34 7.35 15.02
CA ARG A 221 -25.06 8.59 15.29
C ARG A 221 -26.22 8.38 16.25
N ASN A 222 -26.59 9.46 16.93
CA ASN A 222 -27.76 9.48 17.79
C ASN A 222 -29.03 9.67 16.93
N ALA A 223 -30.20 9.68 17.57
CA ALA A 223 -31.47 9.85 16.87
C ALA A 223 -31.59 11.23 16.16
N ASP A 224 -30.85 12.22 16.62
CA ASP A 224 -30.76 13.58 16.08
C ASP A 224 -29.71 13.74 14.96
N GLY A 225 -28.93 12.69 14.68
CA GLY A 225 -27.85 12.69 13.71
C GLY A 225 -26.49 12.83 14.39
#